data_AF-K2BF89-F1
#
_entry.id   AF-K2BF89-F1
#
_cell.length_a   1.000
_cell.length_b   1.000
_cell.length_c   1.000
_cell.angle_alpha   90.00
_cell.angle_beta   90.00
_cell.angle_gamma   90.00
#
_symmetry.space_group_name_H-M   'P 1'
#
loop_
_entity.id
_entity.type
_entity.pdbx_description
1 polymer ?
#
loop_
_entity_poly.entity_id
_entity_poly.type
_entity_poly.pdbx_seq_one_letter_code
_entity_poly.pdbx_strand_id
1 'polypeptide(L)'
;MADLLIELFSEEIPARMQAKAREDLKSLITNGLVEAGLTYASAGAFSTPRRLVLSVEGLTAESKPVREERKGPSATAPQAAIEGFLRSTGLTLDQLERRADKKGETLYAVIEKPGRAAAAIIAEVLEATIRNFPWPKSMRWGNGSLRWVRPLQSILCLLSDEAGAHVVPVLVDGIAAGNTTEGHRFLGAGRFTVQGFDDYVVKLKRSFVVLDSAEREAAIWQGAQNLAFAAGMEVVPDNGLLTEVAGLVEWPVPLMGRIGEAFLGLPPEVLQTSMKEHQKFFSVKNPKTGRIEGFVTVANTETADHGETILKGNQKVLSARLSDAKFFWENDLRVAKANPDEPMKEWLDGLKSVTFHNKLGSQADRIARIAALAREIAPLVGADADLAEQAAKLAKADLRSAMVGEFPELQGLMGMYYAREAGLPEAVALAARDHYSPLGPTDTVPTEPVSVAVA
;
A
#
# COMPACT_ATOMS: atom_id res chain seq x y z
N MET A 1 5.08 32.10 15.02
CA MET A 1 5.57 31.06 14.08
C MET A 1 4.39 30.71 13.20
N ALA A 2 4.63 30.32 11.95
CA ALA A 2 3.54 30.05 11.00
C ALA A 2 3.31 28.55 10.85
N ASP A 3 2.07 28.17 10.56
CA ASP A 3 1.71 26.80 10.20
C ASP A 3 1.54 26.70 8.68
N LEU A 4 1.97 25.59 8.11
CA LEU A 4 1.93 25.33 6.67
C LEU A 4 0.95 24.18 6.39
N LEU A 5 0.00 24.45 5.49
CA LEU A 5 -0.90 23.45 4.94
C LEU A 5 -0.63 23.27 3.45
N ILE A 6 -0.35 22.04 3.04
CA ILE A 6 -0.23 21.63 1.64
C ILE A 6 -1.26 20.56 1.33
N GLU A 7 -2.00 20.72 0.24
CA GLU A 7 -2.79 19.64 -0.39
C GLU A 7 -2.41 19.49 -1.85
N LEU A 8 -2.18 18.25 -2.26
CA LEU A 8 -2.08 17.82 -3.65
C LEU A 8 -3.34 17.02 -3.97
N PHE A 9 -4.31 17.66 -4.63
CA PHE A 9 -5.58 17.05 -4.99
C PHE A 9 -5.50 16.46 -6.41
N SER A 10 -5.78 15.17 -6.56
CA SER A 10 -5.70 14.43 -7.82
C SER A 10 -6.92 13.54 -8.05
N GLU A 11 -7.00 12.95 -9.24
CA GLU A 11 -7.83 11.74 -9.43
C GLU A 11 -7.33 10.57 -8.56
N GLU A 12 -8.12 9.49 -8.53
CA GLU A 12 -8.01 8.39 -7.55
C GLU A 12 -6.63 7.68 -7.52
N ILE A 13 -5.89 7.95 -6.44
CA ILE A 13 -4.64 7.33 -6.04
C ILE A 13 -4.93 5.89 -5.58
N PRO A 14 -4.29 4.87 -6.18
CA PRO A 14 -4.47 3.48 -5.73
C PRO A 14 -4.17 3.32 -4.23
N ALA A 15 -5.08 2.70 -3.49
CA ALA A 15 -5.00 2.54 -2.02
C ALA A 15 -3.62 2.02 -1.56
N ARG A 16 -3.10 1.00 -2.24
CA ARG A 16 -1.77 0.40 -1.95
C ARG A 16 -0.58 1.36 -2.05
N MET A 17 -0.73 2.52 -2.72
CA MET A 17 0.35 3.51 -2.87
C MET A 17 0.25 4.66 -1.86
N GLN A 18 -0.90 4.83 -1.20
CA GLN A 18 -1.18 6.02 -0.40
C GLN A 18 -0.30 6.13 0.83
N ALA A 19 -0.11 5.05 1.61
CA ALA A 19 0.68 5.08 2.83
C ALA A 19 2.13 5.52 2.57
N LYS A 20 2.78 4.90 1.58
CA LYS A 20 4.15 5.28 1.19
C LYS A 20 4.23 6.71 0.66
N ALA A 21 3.23 7.14 -0.10
CA ALA A 21 3.16 8.50 -0.63
C ALA A 21 3.01 9.57 0.48
N ARG A 22 2.27 9.30 1.56
CA ARG A 22 2.21 10.20 2.73
C ARG A 22 3.59 10.38 3.36
N GLU A 23 4.30 9.27 3.59
CA GLU A 23 5.65 9.31 4.17
C GLU A 23 6.64 10.00 3.25
N ASP A 24 6.56 9.78 1.94
CA ASP A 24 7.41 10.45 0.96
C ASP A 24 7.14 11.96 0.92
N LEU A 25 5.88 12.39 0.88
CA LEU A 25 5.53 13.81 0.91
C LEU A 25 6.07 14.47 2.17
N LYS A 26 5.86 13.84 3.33
CA LYS A 26 6.36 14.33 4.61
C LYS A 26 7.87 14.49 4.56
N SER A 27 8.60 13.41 4.25
CA SER A 27 10.06 13.40 4.25
C SER A 27 10.64 14.40 3.25
N LEU A 28 10.15 14.44 2.01
CA LEU A 28 10.70 15.32 0.96
C LEU A 28 10.53 16.79 1.31
N ILE A 29 9.33 17.17 1.79
CA ILE A 29 9.08 18.56 2.18
C ILE A 29 9.85 18.91 3.44
N THR A 30 9.75 18.13 4.53
CA THR A 30 10.40 18.50 5.79
C THR A 30 11.91 18.53 5.68
N ASN A 31 12.52 17.60 4.94
CA ASN A 31 13.97 17.61 4.70
C ASN A 31 14.37 18.83 3.85
N GLY A 32 13.63 19.12 2.77
CA GLY A 32 13.89 20.30 1.94
C GLY A 32 13.78 21.62 2.70
N LEU A 33 12.80 21.75 3.61
CA LEU A 33 12.65 22.93 4.46
C LEU A 33 13.84 23.09 5.42
N VAL A 34 14.29 21.99 6.05
CA VAL A 34 15.43 21.99 6.98
C VAL A 34 16.75 22.26 6.26
N GLU A 35 16.99 21.63 5.11
CA GLU A 35 18.17 21.87 4.27
C GLU A 35 18.26 23.34 3.81
N ALA A 36 17.10 23.97 3.57
CA ALA A 36 17.02 25.40 3.24
C ALA A 36 17.11 26.34 4.46
N GLY A 37 17.28 25.80 5.67
CA GLY A 37 17.55 26.54 6.90
C GLY A 37 16.32 26.96 7.70
N LEU A 38 15.15 26.37 7.45
CA LEU A 38 13.96 26.55 8.29
C LEU A 38 13.89 25.48 9.40
N THR A 39 13.18 25.78 10.47
CA THR A 39 12.86 24.80 11.52
C THR A 39 11.35 24.77 11.76
N TYR A 40 10.83 23.62 12.21
CA TYR A 40 9.42 23.40 12.52
C TYR A 40 9.29 22.58 13.82
N ALA A 41 8.11 22.62 14.44
CA ALA A 41 7.82 21.91 15.69
C ALA A 41 7.31 20.48 15.43
N SER A 42 6.35 20.32 14.52
CA SER A 42 5.72 19.04 14.21
C SER A 42 5.29 18.97 12.74
N ALA A 43 5.07 17.76 12.22
CA ALA A 43 4.54 17.56 10.87
C ALA A 43 3.64 16.30 10.80
N GLY A 44 2.43 16.45 10.25
CA GLY A 44 1.45 15.39 10.04
C GLY A 44 1.13 15.22 8.56
N ALA A 45 1.10 13.98 8.08
CA ALA A 45 0.79 13.67 6.67
C ALA A 45 -0.44 12.77 6.57
N PHE A 46 -1.32 13.11 5.63
CA PHE A 46 -2.62 12.48 5.46
C PHE A 46 -2.88 12.16 3.99
N SER A 47 -3.81 11.27 3.73
CA SER A 47 -4.26 10.99 2.38
C SER A 47 -5.68 10.47 2.37
N THR A 48 -6.32 10.67 1.24
CA THR A 48 -7.58 10.04 0.85
C THR A 48 -7.39 9.43 -0.54
N PRO A 49 -8.38 8.73 -1.13
CA PRO A 49 -8.33 8.37 -2.54
C PRO A 49 -7.90 9.49 -3.48
N ARG A 50 -8.17 10.76 -3.17
CA ARG A 50 -7.92 11.89 -4.10
C ARG A 50 -6.93 12.92 -3.57
N ARG A 51 -6.32 12.71 -2.40
CA ARG A 51 -5.53 13.74 -1.71
C ARG A 51 -4.24 13.16 -1.14
N LEU A 52 -3.16 13.94 -1.25
CA LEU A 52 -2.04 13.89 -0.32
C LEU A 52 -1.97 15.23 0.41
N VAL A 53 -1.84 15.20 1.73
CA VAL A 53 -1.88 16.40 2.57
C VAL A 53 -0.71 16.38 3.53
N LEU A 54 -0.11 17.55 3.74
CA LEU A 54 0.89 17.77 4.76
C LEU A 54 0.51 19.01 5.58
N SER A 55 0.48 18.85 6.89
CA SER A 55 0.43 19.94 7.86
C SER A 55 1.78 20.03 8.56
N VAL A 56 2.35 21.23 8.68
CA VAL A 56 3.58 21.49 9.43
C VAL A 56 3.32 22.63 10.40
N GLU A 57 3.62 22.41 11.68
CA GLU A 57 3.34 23.38 12.73
C GLU A 57 4.61 24.09 13.18
N GLY A 58 4.49 25.37 13.54
CA GLY A 58 5.57 26.12 14.18
C GLY A 58 6.77 26.38 13.26
N LEU A 59 6.54 26.62 11.97
CA LEU A 59 7.57 26.93 10.99
C LEU A 59 8.14 28.35 11.23
N THR A 60 9.46 28.48 11.14
CA THR A 60 10.15 29.77 11.17
C THR A 60 9.79 30.61 9.93
N ALA A 61 9.59 31.92 10.11
CA ALA A 61 9.20 32.83 9.02
C ALA A 61 10.29 33.03 7.95
N GLU A 62 11.55 32.83 8.31
CA GLU A 62 12.70 32.95 7.42
C GLU A 62 13.84 32.02 7.85
N SER A 63 14.72 31.67 6.92
CA SER A 63 15.98 31.01 7.24
C SER A 63 16.98 31.99 7.86
N LYS A 64 17.91 31.47 8.66
CA LYS A 64 18.93 32.33 9.29
C LYS A 64 19.90 32.89 8.23
N PRO A 65 20.33 34.15 8.35
CA PRO A 65 21.42 34.66 7.52
C PRO A 65 22.69 33.82 7.76
N VAL A 66 23.39 33.52 6.67
CA VAL A 66 24.63 32.74 6.71
C VAL A 66 25.79 33.66 6.40
N ARG A 67 26.76 33.72 7.31
CA ARG A 67 28.04 34.40 7.11
C ARG A 67 29.11 33.33 6.92
N GLU A 68 29.60 33.19 5.69
CA GLU A 68 30.66 32.26 5.33
C GLU A 68 31.98 33.04 5.19
N GLU A 69 33.00 32.63 5.93
CA GLU A 69 34.33 33.19 5.83
C GLU A 69 35.27 32.22 5.11
N ARG A 70 35.80 32.64 3.96
CA ARG A 70 36.80 31.87 3.21
C ARG A 70 38.17 32.51 3.34
N LYS A 71 39.13 31.76 3.87
CA LYS A 71 40.53 32.16 3.90
C LYS A 71 41.12 32.08 2.49
N GLY A 72 41.57 33.22 1.99
CA GLY A 72 42.26 33.36 0.71
C GLY A 72 43.78 33.30 0.84
N PRO A 73 44.49 33.58 -0.27
CA PRO A 73 45.95 33.66 -0.26
C PRO A 73 46.46 34.89 0.50
N SER A 74 47.77 34.95 0.74
CA SER A 74 48.44 36.17 1.24
C SER A 74 48.12 37.37 0.34
N ALA A 75 48.00 38.56 0.90
CA ALA A 75 47.82 39.82 0.16
C ALA A 75 49.01 40.12 -0.77
N THR A 76 50.15 39.47 -0.55
CA THR A 76 51.36 39.54 -1.39
C THR A 76 51.54 38.35 -2.32
N ALA A 77 50.55 37.46 -2.42
CA ALA A 77 50.61 36.29 -3.29
C ALA A 77 50.65 36.68 -4.78
N PRO A 78 51.17 35.81 -5.66
CA PRO A 78 51.17 36.05 -7.10
C PRO A 78 49.77 36.39 -7.62
N GLN A 79 49.71 37.33 -8.58
CA GLN A 79 48.45 37.88 -9.06
C GLN A 79 47.46 36.80 -9.56
N ALA A 80 47.95 35.74 -10.19
CA ALA A 80 47.13 34.60 -10.63
C ALA A 80 46.40 33.88 -9.47
N ALA A 81 47.00 33.82 -8.27
CA ALA A 81 46.39 33.19 -7.09
C ALA A 81 45.28 34.09 -6.50
N ILE A 82 45.49 35.40 -6.51
CA ILE A 82 44.48 36.38 -6.07
C ILE A 82 43.30 36.37 -7.05
N GLU A 83 43.55 36.41 -8.36
CA GLU A 83 42.51 36.35 -9.40
C GLU A 83 41.72 35.04 -9.39
N GLY A 84 42.37 33.91 -9.08
CA GLY A 84 41.70 32.63 -8.88
C GLY A 84 40.75 32.64 -7.67
N PHE A 85 41.16 33.28 -6.57
CA PHE A 85 40.35 33.43 -5.37
C PHE A 85 39.18 34.40 -5.55
N LEU A 86 39.37 35.50 -6.29
CA LEU A 86 38.29 36.40 -6.67
C LEU A 86 37.25 35.69 -7.55
N ARG A 87 37.69 34.88 -8.51
CA ARG A 87 36.77 34.07 -9.34
C ARG A 87 35.99 33.03 -8.53
N SER A 88 36.60 32.38 -7.55
CA SER A 88 35.93 31.35 -6.75
C SER A 88 34.97 31.91 -5.70
N THR A 89 35.12 33.18 -5.32
CA THR A 89 34.25 33.88 -4.35
C THR A 89 33.22 34.76 -5.03
N GLY A 90 33.47 35.20 -6.27
CA GLY A 90 32.63 36.14 -7.01
C GLY A 90 32.73 37.59 -6.51
N LEU A 91 33.66 37.87 -5.58
CA LEU A 91 33.88 39.19 -4.99
C LEU A 91 35.01 39.94 -5.71
N THR A 92 35.03 41.26 -5.56
CA THR A 92 36.13 42.12 -6.01
C THR A 92 37.19 42.27 -4.90
N LEU A 93 38.41 42.70 -5.25
CA LEU A 93 39.53 42.77 -4.31
C LEU A 93 39.27 43.73 -3.14
N ASP A 94 38.53 44.80 -3.38
CA ASP A 94 38.08 45.80 -2.42
C ASP A 94 36.98 45.29 -1.46
N GLN A 95 36.32 44.19 -1.80
CA GLN A 95 35.33 43.52 -0.95
C GLN A 95 35.95 42.45 -0.03
N LEU A 96 37.27 42.21 -0.13
CA LEU A 96 37.98 41.26 0.73
C LEU A 96 38.51 41.96 1.99
N GLU A 97 38.38 41.29 3.13
CA GLU A 97 38.98 41.74 4.38
C GLU A 97 40.46 41.34 4.43
N ARG A 98 41.33 42.30 4.76
CA ARG A 98 42.74 42.03 5.05
C ARG A 98 42.91 41.82 6.55
N ARG A 99 43.43 40.67 6.94
CA ARG A 99 43.70 40.35 8.35
C ARG A 99 45.16 39.96 8.53
N ALA A 100 45.79 40.48 9.57
CA ALA A 100 47.17 40.15 9.91
C ALA A 100 47.28 38.66 10.29
N ASP A 101 48.24 37.96 9.68
CA ASP A 101 48.61 36.58 10.00
C ASP A 101 50.14 36.50 10.24
N LYS A 102 50.62 35.40 10.82
CA LYS A 102 52.03 35.17 11.19
C LYS A 102 53.03 35.28 10.02
N LYS A 103 52.55 35.25 8.77
CA LYS A 103 53.34 35.31 7.53
C LYS A 103 53.07 36.58 6.68
N GLY A 104 52.31 37.55 7.19
CA GLY A 104 51.87 38.75 6.47
C GLY A 104 50.35 38.91 6.46
N GLU A 105 49.81 39.93 5.76
CA GLU A 105 48.37 40.11 5.61
C GLU A 105 47.77 38.98 4.75
N THR A 106 46.70 38.35 5.20
CA THR A 106 45.94 37.35 4.43
C THR A 106 44.58 37.91 4.03
N LEU A 107 44.14 37.61 2.81
CA LEU A 107 42.84 38.02 2.30
C LEU A 107 41.75 37.05 2.78
N TYR A 108 40.61 37.59 3.20
CA TYR A 108 39.43 36.83 3.59
C TYR A 108 38.21 37.31 2.80
N ALA A 109 37.48 36.37 2.21
CA ALA A 109 36.17 36.65 1.64
C ALA A 109 35.11 36.38 2.72
N VAL A 110 34.41 37.43 3.13
CA VAL A 110 33.24 37.32 4.00
C VAL A 110 32.01 37.42 3.11
N ILE A 111 31.33 36.29 2.92
CA ILE A 111 30.13 36.19 2.09
C ILE A 111 28.93 36.13 3.04
N GLU A 112 28.14 37.20 3.06
CA GLU A 112 26.89 37.25 3.81
C GLU A 112 25.72 36.97 2.87
N LYS A 113 24.97 35.91 3.16
CA LYS A 113 23.73 35.58 2.48
C LYS A 113 22.57 35.94 3.42
N PRO A 114 21.67 36.86 3.02
CA PRO A 114 20.51 37.18 3.85
C PRO A 114 19.62 35.94 4.02
N GLY A 115 18.86 35.94 5.10
CA GLY A 115 17.80 34.96 5.31
C GLY A 115 16.81 34.98 4.16
N ARG A 116 16.23 33.82 3.86
CA ARG A 116 15.21 33.67 2.83
C ARG A 116 13.85 33.50 3.49
N ALA A 117 12.85 34.24 3.01
CA ALA A 117 11.47 34.09 3.49
C ALA A 117 10.95 32.66 3.28
N ALA A 118 10.23 32.14 4.27
CA ALA A 118 9.72 30.77 4.26
C ALA A 118 8.86 30.49 3.02
N ALA A 119 8.01 31.44 2.60
CA ALA A 119 7.18 31.29 1.41
C ALA A 119 7.99 31.00 0.14
N ALA A 120 9.14 31.65 -0.06
CA ALA A 120 9.99 31.41 -1.22
C ALA A 120 10.66 30.02 -1.17
N ILE A 121 11.12 29.60 0.02
CA ILE A 121 11.67 28.27 0.22
C ILE A 121 10.61 27.18 -0.03
N ILE A 122 9.42 27.34 0.55
CA ILE A 122 8.31 26.39 0.40
C ILE A 122 7.94 26.24 -1.07
N ALA A 123 7.86 27.35 -1.83
CA ALA A 123 7.53 27.30 -3.24
C ALA A 123 8.52 26.44 -4.04
N GLU A 124 9.82 26.66 -3.84
CA GLU A 124 10.87 25.88 -4.50
C GLU A 124 10.86 24.40 -4.10
N VAL A 125 10.75 24.13 -2.79
CA VAL A 125 10.75 22.76 -2.24
C VAL A 125 9.52 22.00 -2.71
N LEU A 126 8.34 22.62 -2.70
CA LEU A 126 7.10 21.99 -3.14
C LEU A 126 7.11 21.73 -4.65
N GLU A 127 7.57 22.68 -5.47
CA GLU A 127 7.70 22.46 -6.90
C GLU A 127 8.66 21.30 -7.20
N ALA A 128 9.84 21.29 -6.57
CA ALA A 128 10.82 20.22 -6.73
C ALA A 128 10.25 18.86 -6.29
N THR A 129 9.50 18.83 -5.18
CA THR A 129 8.85 17.62 -4.66
C THR A 129 7.81 17.08 -5.62
N ILE A 130 6.93 17.93 -6.17
CA ILE A 130 5.90 17.50 -7.12
C ILE A 130 6.54 16.95 -8.40
N ARG A 131 7.57 17.61 -8.93
CA ARG A 131 8.22 17.19 -10.18
C ARG A 131 8.99 15.88 -10.05
N ASN A 132 9.53 15.59 -8.87
CA ASN A 132 10.40 14.43 -8.62
C ASN A 132 9.76 13.38 -7.70
N PHE A 133 8.44 13.42 -7.52
CA PHE A 133 7.76 12.55 -6.56
C PHE A 133 7.96 11.06 -6.90
N PRO A 134 8.39 10.22 -5.93
CA PRO A 134 8.85 8.86 -6.18
C PRO A 134 7.70 7.84 -6.32
N TRP A 135 6.77 8.09 -7.24
CA TRP A 135 5.67 7.17 -7.52
C TRP A 135 6.20 5.83 -8.08
N PRO A 136 5.83 4.66 -7.51
CA PRO A 136 6.21 3.35 -8.05
C PRO A 136 5.75 3.15 -9.50
N LYS A 137 4.63 3.76 -9.86
CA LYS A 137 4.11 3.85 -11.22
C LYS A 137 3.51 5.23 -11.44
N SER A 138 4.09 6.00 -12.36
CA SER A 138 3.60 7.30 -12.78
C SER A 138 3.24 7.31 -14.26
N MET A 139 2.42 8.28 -14.66
CA MET A 139 1.98 8.50 -16.04
C MET A 139 2.09 9.99 -16.36
N ARG A 140 2.13 10.30 -17.67
CA ARG A 140 1.92 11.65 -18.19
C ARG A 140 0.48 11.75 -18.70
N TRP A 141 -0.13 12.91 -18.54
CA TRP A 141 -1.56 13.10 -18.83
C TRP A 141 -1.75 14.23 -19.83
N GLY A 142 -2.63 14.01 -20.82
CA GLY A 142 -2.89 14.96 -21.89
C GLY A 142 -1.61 15.37 -22.62
N ASN A 143 -1.42 16.68 -22.81
CA ASN A 143 -0.22 17.27 -23.42
C ASN A 143 0.84 17.70 -22.38
N GLY A 144 0.62 17.41 -21.09
CA GLY A 144 1.50 17.81 -20.00
C GLY A 144 2.75 16.94 -19.90
N SER A 145 3.81 17.51 -19.30
CA SER A 145 5.08 16.80 -19.09
C SER A 145 5.20 16.19 -17.69
N LEU A 146 4.35 16.65 -16.75
CA LEU A 146 4.32 16.21 -15.37
C LEU A 146 4.04 14.70 -15.27
N ARG A 147 4.89 14.00 -14.52
CA ARG A 147 4.69 12.61 -14.16
C ARG A 147 4.01 12.55 -12.80
N TRP A 148 2.80 12.02 -12.76
CA TRP A 148 2.05 11.82 -11.51
C TRP A 148 1.31 10.48 -11.56
N VAL A 149 0.89 9.97 -10.39
CA VAL A 149 0.16 8.69 -10.31
C VAL A 149 -1.15 8.73 -11.11
N ARG A 150 -1.81 9.89 -11.09
CA ARG A 150 -3.07 10.23 -11.78
C ARG A 150 -3.09 11.73 -12.12
N PRO A 151 -4.05 12.29 -12.87
CA PRO A 151 -4.07 13.73 -13.09
C PRO A 151 -4.14 14.52 -11.78
N LEU A 152 -3.17 15.42 -11.55
CA LEU A 152 -3.21 16.42 -10.48
C LEU A 152 -4.20 17.52 -10.88
N GLN A 153 -5.16 17.83 -10.02
CA GLN A 153 -6.28 18.73 -10.30
C GLN A 153 -6.11 20.10 -9.66
N SER A 154 -5.54 20.17 -8.45
CA SER A 154 -5.23 21.44 -7.79
C SER A 154 -4.18 21.29 -6.71
N ILE A 155 -3.55 22.43 -6.39
CA ILE A 155 -2.60 22.56 -5.28
C ILE A 155 -3.19 23.58 -4.29
N LEU A 156 -3.23 23.21 -3.02
CA LEU A 156 -3.44 24.13 -1.92
C LEU A 156 -2.10 24.32 -1.22
N CYS A 157 -1.69 25.56 -0.99
CA CYS A 157 -0.48 25.86 -0.23
C CYS A 157 -0.68 27.14 0.57
N LEU A 158 -0.87 27.00 1.87
CA LEU A 158 -1.19 28.09 2.80
C LEU A 158 -0.14 28.17 3.90
N LEU A 159 0.30 29.39 4.19
CA LEU A 159 0.94 29.74 5.46
C LEU A 159 -0.06 30.51 6.31
N SER A 160 -0.27 30.10 7.55
CA SER A 160 -1.14 30.76 8.50
C SER A 160 -0.40 31.12 9.78
N ASP A 161 -0.54 32.36 10.22
CA ASP A 161 -0.05 32.84 11.53
C ASP A 161 -1.11 33.75 12.20
N GLU A 162 -0.72 34.46 13.24
CA GLU A 162 -1.61 35.39 13.97
C GLU A 162 -2.13 36.54 13.09
N ALA A 163 -1.43 36.91 12.01
CA ALA A 163 -1.86 37.95 11.07
C ALA A 163 -2.87 37.43 10.02
N GLY A 164 -2.94 36.12 9.84
CA GLY A 164 -3.92 35.47 8.97
C GLY A 164 -3.31 34.41 8.05
N ALA A 165 -4.06 34.04 7.03
CA ALA A 165 -3.70 32.99 6.08
C ALA A 165 -3.29 33.58 4.71
N HIS A 166 -2.15 33.15 4.20
CA HIS A 166 -1.56 33.63 2.97
C HIS A 166 -1.24 32.46 2.03
N VAL A 167 -1.63 32.60 0.77
CA VAL A 167 -1.28 31.62 -0.27
C VAL A 167 0.19 31.76 -0.62
N VAL A 168 0.92 30.65 -0.58
CA VAL A 168 2.29 30.59 -1.11
C VAL A 168 2.23 30.45 -2.63
N PRO A 169 2.82 31.38 -3.41
CA PRO A 169 2.73 31.36 -4.86
C PRO A 169 3.57 30.20 -5.44
N VAL A 170 2.90 29.12 -5.83
CA VAL A 170 3.49 27.95 -6.49
C VAL A 170 2.78 27.72 -7.81
N LEU A 171 3.51 27.41 -8.88
CA LEU A 171 2.96 27.08 -10.18
C LEU A 171 3.65 25.84 -10.74
N VAL A 172 2.90 24.74 -10.91
CA VAL A 172 3.43 23.49 -11.47
C VAL A 172 2.57 23.03 -12.63
N ASP A 173 3.16 22.91 -13.81
CA ASP A 173 2.49 22.42 -15.03
C ASP A 173 1.16 23.13 -15.33
N GLY A 174 1.10 24.45 -15.07
CA GLY A 174 -0.11 25.28 -15.26
C GLY A 174 -1.08 25.30 -14.08
N ILE A 175 -0.80 24.55 -13.00
CA ILE A 175 -1.62 24.50 -11.79
C ILE A 175 -1.05 25.49 -10.77
N ALA A 176 -1.74 26.61 -10.58
CA ALA A 176 -1.40 27.59 -9.54
C ALA A 176 -1.93 27.13 -8.18
N ALA A 177 -1.11 27.29 -7.13
CA ALA A 177 -1.56 27.06 -5.77
C ALA A 177 -2.60 28.11 -5.34
N GLY A 178 -3.57 27.67 -4.54
CA GLY A 178 -4.60 28.53 -3.97
C GLY A 178 -4.93 28.15 -2.53
N ASN A 179 -6.09 28.62 -2.08
CA ASN A 179 -6.66 28.33 -0.76
C ASN A 179 -7.97 27.50 -0.84
N THR A 180 -8.27 26.93 -2.01
CA THR A 180 -9.50 26.16 -2.25
C THR A 180 -9.21 24.67 -2.25
N THR A 181 -10.07 23.91 -1.58
CA THR A 181 -10.13 22.45 -1.68
C THR A 181 -11.53 22.04 -2.17
N GLU A 182 -11.84 20.74 -2.17
CA GLU A 182 -13.10 20.19 -2.66
C GLU A 182 -13.70 19.17 -1.67
N GLY A 183 -15.03 19.08 -1.60
CA GLY A 183 -15.68 18.04 -0.81
C GLY A 183 -15.61 16.64 -1.44
N HIS A 184 -16.36 15.72 -0.84
CA HIS A 184 -16.64 14.42 -1.41
C HIS A 184 -17.25 14.56 -2.82
N ARG A 185 -16.85 13.71 -3.77
CA ARG A 185 -17.25 13.82 -5.19
C ARG A 185 -18.76 13.86 -5.41
N PHE A 186 -19.51 13.10 -4.61
CA PHE A 186 -20.95 12.94 -4.77
C PHE A 186 -21.77 13.58 -3.65
N LEU A 187 -21.22 13.65 -2.44
CA LEU A 187 -21.93 14.11 -1.25
C LEU A 187 -21.60 15.56 -0.89
N GLY A 188 -20.43 16.05 -1.31
CA GLY A 188 -19.99 17.41 -1.03
C GLY A 188 -20.64 18.43 -1.96
N ALA A 189 -20.70 19.68 -1.52
CA ALA A 189 -21.25 20.81 -2.28
C ALA A 189 -20.27 21.42 -3.32
N GLY A 190 -19.15 20.74 -3.60
CA GLY A 190 -18.09 21.22 -4.49
C GLY A 190 -16.92 21.88 -3.76
N ARG A 191 -16.34 22.91 -4.39
CA ARG A 191 -15.13 23.59 -3.89
C ARG A 191 -15.44 24.62 -2.82
N PHE A 192 -14.53 24.76 -1.85
CA PHE A 192 -14.62 25.74 -0.77
C PHE A 192 -13.22 26.20 -0.35
N THR A 193 -13.14 27.38 0.28
CA THR A 193 -11.89 27.95 0.78
C THR A 193 -11.61 27.52 2.22
N VAL A 194 -10.33 27.47 2.57
CA VAL A 194 -9.85 27.18 3.93
C VAL A 194 -8.80 28.20 4.36
N GLN A 195 -8.62 28.33 5.67
CA GLN A 195 -7.69 29.31 6.27
C GLN A 195 -6.51 28.68 7.02
N GLY A 196 -6.49 27.36 7.18
CA GLY A 196 -5.46 26.64 7.93
C GLY A 196 -5.87 25.18 8.11
N PHE A 197 -5.04 24.39 8.80
CA PHE A 197 -5.27 22.94 8.91
C PHE A 197 -6.54 22.59 9.71
N ASP A 198 -6.81 23.25 10.83
CA ASP A 198 -8.01 22.98 11.63
C ASP A 198 -9.32 23.28 10.88
N ASP A 199 -9.37 24.44 10.23
CA ASP A 199 -10.51 24.84 9.37
C ASP A 199 -10.68 23.86 8.20
N TYR A 200 -9.57 23.42 7.61
CA TYR A 200 -9.55 22.41 6.55
C TYR A 200 -10.16 21.09 6.99
N VAL A 201 -9.73 20.53 8.13
CA VAL A 201 -10.27 19.26 8.66
C VAL A 201 -11.76 19.38 8.97
N VAL A 202 -12.18 20.46 9.63
CA VAL A 202 -13.60 20.68 9.98
C VAL A 202 -14.47 20.80 8.73
N LYS A 203 -14.05 21.59 7.73
CA LYS A 203 -14.81 21.79 6.50
C LYS A 203 -14.83 20.55 5.60
N LEU A 204 -13.74 19.78 5.54
CA LEU A 204 -13.71 18.49 4.87
C LEU A 204 -14.72 17.52 5.49
N LYS A 205 -14.73 17.41 6.82
CA LYS A 205 -15.67 16.50 7.52
C LYS A 205 -17.13 16.91 7.28
N ARG A 206 -17.43 18.22 7.30
CA ARG A 206 -18.75 18.76 6.89
C ARG A 206 -19.11 18.51 5.43
N SER A 207 -18.10 18.29 4.60
CA SER A 207 -18.22 17.99 3.17
C SER A 207 -17.99 16.50 2.87
N PHE A 208 -18.24 15.63 3.85
CA PHE A 208 -18.18 14.17 3.75
C PHE A 208 -16.79 13.61 3.39
N VAL A 209 -15.73 14.18 3.95
CA VAL A 209 -14.38 13.65 3.81
C VAL A 209 -13.78 13.48 5.21
N VAL A 210 -13.59 12.23 5.61
CA VAL A 210 -12.75 11.90 6.78
C VAL A 210 -11.31 11.89 6.27
N LEU A 211 -10.47 12.79 6.77
CA LEU A 211 -9.11 12.98 6.25
C LEU A 211 -8.12 11.92 6.73
N ASP A 212 -8.19 11.54 8.00
CA ASP A 212 -7.26 10.60 8.62
C ASP A 212 -7.62 9.15 8.25
N SER A 213 -6.62 8.40 7.77
CA SER A 213 -6.76 6.96 7.47
C SER A 213 -7.11 6.18 8.73
N ALA A 214 -6.49 6.49 9.86
CA ALA A 214 -6.75 5.79 11.11
C ALA A 214 -8.18 6.00 11.60
N GLU A 215 -8.73 7.22 11.44
CA GLU A 215 -10.14 7.50 11.74
C GLU A 215 -11.07 6.72 10.81
N ARG A 216 -10.75 6.65 9.50
CA ARG A 216 -11.53 5.85 8.54
C ARG A 216 -11.50 4.36 8.86
N GLU A 217 -10.32 3.80 9.15
CA GLU A 217 -10.14 2.40 9.53
C GLU A 217 -10.94 2.06 10.78
N ALA A 218 -10.88 2.91 11.81
CA ALA A 218 -11.66 2.74 13.03
C ALA A 218 -13.18 2.78 12.76
N ALA A 219 -13.66 3.74 11.96
CA ALA A 219 -15.06 3.85 11.60
C ALA A 219 -15.57 2.63 10.82
N ILE A 220 -14.79 2.14 9.85
CA ILE A 220 -15.10 0.93 9.09
C ILE A 220 -15.17 -0.28 10.02
N TRP A 221 -14.15 -0.47 10.85
CA TRP A 221 -14.05 -1.63 11.73
C TRP A 221 -15.17 -1.66 12.77
N GLN A 222 -15.47 -0.53 13.41
CA GLN A 222 -16.58 -0.42 14.35
C GLN A 222 -17.93 -0.65 13.68
N GLY A 223 -18.17 -0.04 12.51
CA GLY A 223 -19.43 -0.23 11.79
C GLY A 223 -19.62 -1.69 11.33
N ALA A 224 -18.57 -2.32 10.82
CA ALA A 224 -18.60 -3.73 10.42
C ALA A 224 -18.91 -4.66 11.61
N GLN A 225 -18.23 -4.45 12.75
CA GLN A 225 -18.47 -5.23 13.97
C GLN A 225 -19.89 -5.03 14.51
N ASN A 226 -20.40 -3.81 14.53
CA ASN A 226 -21.76 -3.52 15.00
C ASN A 226 -22.81 -4.24 14.13
N LEU A 227 -22.66 -4.21 12.80
CA LEU A 227 -23.53 -4.92 11.88
C LEU A 227 -23.47 -6.44 12.09
N ALA A 228 -22.26 -7.00 12.20
CA ALA A 228 -22.08 -8.43 12.43
C ALA A 228 -22.68 -8.88 13.77
N PHE A 229 -22.42 -8.11 14.84
CA PHE A 229 -22.95 -8.39 16.17
C PHE A 229 -24.48 -8.37 16.20
N ALA A 230 -25.11 -7.36 15.57
CA ALA A 230 -26.56 -7.28 15.45
C ALA A 230 -27.16 -8.49 14.71
N ALA A 231 -26.39 -9.12 13.82
CA ALA A 231 -26.75 -10.33 13.10
C ALA A 231 -26.35 -11.64 13.82
N GLY A 232 -25.79 -11.57 15.04
CA GLY A 232 -25.31 -12.72 15.81
C GLY A 232 -24.05 -13.36 15.23
N MET A 233 -23.21 -12.59 14.54
CA MET A 233 -22.03 -13.04 13.80
C MET A 233 -20.79 -12.19 14.13
N GLU A 234 -19.64 -12.60 13.61
CA GLU A 234 -18.35 -11.95 13.85
C GLU A 234 -17.65 -11.64 12.52
N VAL A 235 -17.07 -10.44 12.40
CA VAL A 235 -16.22 -10.10 11.25
C VAL A 235 -14.90 -10.85 11.38
N VAL A 236 -14.42 -11.45 10.29
CA VAL A 236 -13.08 -12.04 10.22
C VAL A 236 -12.06 -10.90 10.11
N PRO A 237 -11.12 -10.74 11.05
CA PRO A 237 -10.14 -9.66 11.01
C PRO A 237 -9.20 -9.78 9.82
N ASP A 238 -9.02 -8.68 9.07
CA ASP A 238 -8.00 -8.55 8.03
C ASP A 238 -7.53 -7.09 7.98
N ASN A 239 -6.41 -6.81 8.65
CA ASN A 239 -5.86 -5.45 8.75
C ASN A 239 -5.38 -4.91 7.39
N GLY A 240 -4.92 -5.81 6.50
CA GLY A 240 -4.47 -5.43 5.16
C GLY A 240 -5.65 -4.97 4.31
N LEU A 241 -6.74 -5.74 4.33
CA LEU A 241 -7.99 -5.35 3.67
C LEU A 241 -8.60 -4.09 4.30
N LEU A 242 -8.54 -3.95 5.63
CA LEU A 242 -9.02 -2.75 6.32
C LEU A 242 -8.30 -1.48 5.84
N THR A 243 -6.96 -1.54 5.79
CA THR A 243 -6.12 -0.46 5.27
C THR A 243 -6.45 -0.17 3.81
N GLU A 244 -6.62 -1.21 2.98
CA GLU A 244 -6.96 -1.05 1.56
C GLU A 244 -8.32 -0.38 1.38
N VAL A 245 -9.37 -0.87 2.06
CA VAL A 245 -10.74 -0.32 1.97
C VAL A 245 -10.80 1.10 2.49
N ALA A 246 -10.11 1.43 3.59
CA ALA A 246 -10.01 2.80 4.09
C ALA A 246 -9.31 3.75 3.10
N GLY A 247 -8.44 3.21 2.23
CA GLY A 247 -7.82 3.92 1.11
C GLY A 247 -8.70 4.01 -0.14
N LEU A 248 -9.84 3.32 -0.21
CA LEU A 248 -10.78 3.37 -1.34
C LEU A 248 -11.92 4.37 -1.13
N VAL A 249 -12.14 4.82 0.10
CA VAL A 249 -13.27 5.67 0.48
C VAL A 249 -12.82 6.94 1.20
N GLU A 250 -13.58 8.01 1.02
CA GLU A 250 -13.46 9.27 1.76
C GLU A 250 -14.51 9.37 2.89
N TRP A 251 -15.67 8.73 2.70
CA TRP A 251 -16.77 8.65 3.67
C TRP A 251 -17.24 7.18 3.81
N PRO A 252 -16.74 6.44 4.82
CA PRO A 252 -17.04 5.03 4.93
C PRO A 252 -18.48 4.77 5.40
N VAL A 253 -19.24 4.01 4.62
CA VAL A 253 -20.58 3.51 4.96
C VAL A 253 -20.59 1.98 4.90
N PRO A 254 -20.31 1.27 6.01
CA PRO A 254 -20.37 -0.19 6.06
C PRO A 254 -21.79 -0.71 5.83
N LEU A 255 -21.94 -1.73 4.99
CA LEU A 255 -23.18 -2.42 4.67
C LEU A 255 -22.94 -3.93 4.76
N MET A 256 -23.89 -4.66 5.31
CA MET A 256 -23.75 -6.09 5.55
C MET A 256 -24.75 -6.90 4.76
N GLY A 257 -24.25 -7.91 4.04
CA GLY A 257 -25.04 -8.85 3.24
C GLY A 257 -24.88 -10.29 3.69
N ARG A 258 -25.75 -11.15 3.16
CA ARG A 258 -25.71 -12.61 3.36
C ARG A 258 -25.16 -13.30 2.12
N ILE A 259 -24.40 -14.37 2.35
CA ILE A 259 -24.00 -15.26 1.26
C ILE A 259 -25.20 -16.15 0.90
N GLY A 260 -25.45 -16.35 -0.39
CA GLY A 260 -26.53 -17.22 -0.85
C GLY A 260 -26.29 -18.67 -0.42
N GLU A 261 -27.35 -19.38 -0.05
CA GLU A 261 -27.27 -20.75 0.49
C GLU A 261 -26.51 -21.72 -0.43
N ALA A 262 -26.63 -21.52 -1.75
CA ALA A 262 -25.93 -22.32 -2.77
C ALA A 262 -24.40 -22.28 -2.66
N PHE A 263 -23.82 -21.29 -1.97
CA PHE A 263 -22.38 -21.10 -1.86
C PHE A 263 -21.81 -21.49 -0.48
N LEU A 264 -22.67 -21.79 0.50
CA LEU A 264 -22.22 -22.11 1.87
C LEU A 264 -21.46 -23.45 1.98
N GLY A 265 -21.49 -24.27 0.92
CA GLY A 265 -20.71 -25.50 0.82
C GLY A 265 -19.30 -25.31 0.26
N LEU A 266 -18.94 -24.11 -0.19
CA LEU A 266 -17.57 -23.82 -0.62
C LEU A 266 -16.63 -23.78 0.60
N PRO A 267 -15.34 -24.17 0.43
CA PRO A 267 -14.35 -23.97 1.47
C PRO A 267 -14.30 -22.51 1.95
N PRO A 268 -14.13 -22.27 3.27
CA PRO A 268 -14.14 -20.93 3.82
C PRO A 268 -13.03 -20.04 3.26
N GLU A 269 -11.89 -20.59 2.88
CA GLU A 269 -10.79 -19.84 2.26
C GLU A 269 -11.12 -19.43 0.82
N VAL A 270 -11.84 -20.27 0.07
CA VAL A 270 -12.34 -19.90 -1.28
C VAL A 270 -13.32 -18.74 -1.18
N LEU A 271 -14.26 -18.78 -0.22
CA LEU A 271 -15.19 -17.68 0.05
C LEU A 271 -14.45 -16.40 0.42
N GLN A 272 -13.51 -16.48 1.35
CA GLN A 272 -12.72 -15.34 1.82
C GLN A 272 -11.89 -14.72 0.68
N THR A 273 -11.13 -15.52 -0.05
CA THR A 273 -10.28 -15.04 -1.16
C THR A 273 -11.13 -14.42 -2.27
N SER A 274 -12.23 -15.08 -2.67
CA SER A 274 -13.14 -14.53 -3.70
C SER A 274 -13.72 -13.17 -3.30
N MET A 275 -14.11 -13.01 -2.03
CA MET A 275 -14.65 -11.75 -1.51
C MET A 275 -13.59 -10.66 -1.38
N LYS A 276 -12.40 -11.02 -0.87
CA LYS A 276 -11.29 -10.10 -0.65
C LYS A 276 -10.70 -9.59 -1.96
N GLU A 277 -10.30 -10.48 -2.85
CA GLU A 277 -9.54 -10.10 -4.04
C GLU A 277 -10.43 -9.42 -5.09
N HIS A 278 -11.64 -9.94 -5.31
CA HIS A 278 -12.50 -9.43 -6.39
C HIS A 278 -13.39 -8.27 -5.97
N GLN A 279 -13.77 -8.17 -4.69
CA GLN A 279 -14.80 -7.23 -4.24
C GLN A 279 -14.40 -6.38 -3.02
N LYS A 280 -13.25 -6.66 -2.39
CA LYS A 280 -12.79 -5.96 -1.18
C LYS A 280 -13.80 -6.03 -0.04
N PHE A 281 -14.47 -7.18 0.10
CA PHE A 281 -15.44 -7.42 1.18
C PHE A 281 -14.78 -8.14 2.35
N PHE A 282 -15.15 -7.75 3.56
CA PHE A 282 -14.79 -8.49 4.76
C PHE A 282 -15.69 -9.71 4.90
N SER A 283 -15.11 -10.84 5.28
CA SER A 283 -15.88 -12.05 5.55
C SER A 283 -16.52 -11.98 6.92
N VAL A 284 -17.74 -12.50 7.05
CA VAL A 284 -18.46 -12.57 8.31
C VAL A 284 -18.78 -14.02 8.63
N LYS A 285 -18.26 -14.49 9.77
CA LYS A 285 -18.41 -15.86 10.24
C LYS A 285 -19.52 -15.98 11.28
N ASN A 286 -20.22 -17.10 11.25
CA ASN A 286 -21.13 -17.47 12.32
C ASN A 286 -20.35 -18.22 13.40
N PRO A 287 -20.20 -17.68 14.62
CA PRO A 287 -19.38 -18.30 15.67
C PRO A 287 -19.92 -19.65 16.15
N LYS A 288 -21.21 -19.95 15.91
CA LYS A 288 -21.81 -21.24 16.28
C LYS A 288 -21.45 -22.36 15.32
N THR A 289 -21.32 -22.05 14.03
CA THR A 289 -21.08 -23.04 12.97
C THR A 289 -19.63 -23.01 12.46
N GLY A 290 -18.89 -21.93 12.74
CA GLY A 290 -17.58 -21.64 12.16
C GLY A 290 -17.61 -21.25 10.68
N ARG A 291 -18.79 -21.23 10.04
CA ARG A 291 -18.92 -20.98 8.60
C ARG A 291 -18.95 -19.51 8.27
N ILE A 292 -18.44 -19.17 7.09
CA ILE A 292 -18.60 -17.84 6.49
C ILE A 292 -20.01 -17.77 5.88
N GLU A 293 -20.87 -16.92 6.46
CA GLU A 293 -22.30 -16.84 6.12
C GLU A 293 -22.74 -15.43 5.68
N GLY A 294 -21.83 -14.46 5.78
CA GLY A 294 -22.10 -13.08 5.37
C GLY A 294 -20.84 -12.35 4.93
N PHE A 295 -21.04 -11.12 4.52
CA PHE A 295 -19.98 -10.22 4.11
C PHE A 295 -20.30 -8.79 4.52
N VAL A 296 -19.25 -7.98 4.72
CA VAL A 296 -19.37 -6.52 4.86
C VAL A 296 -18.68 -5.86 3.68
N THR A 297 -19.41 -4.99 3.01
CA THR A 297 -18.89 -4.06 1.99
C THR A 297 -18.90 -2.65 2.56
N VAL A 298 -18.06 -1.76 2.04
CA VAL A 298 -18.01 -0.35 2.46
C VAL A 298 -18.31 0.52 1.26
N ALA A 299 -19.47 1.18 1.29
CA ALA A 299 -19.80 2.20 0.31
C ALA A 299 -19.07 3.51 0.65
N ASN A 300 -18.83 4.31 -0.39
CA ASN A 300 -18.30 5.66 -0.26
C ASN A 300 -19.42 6.71 -0.36
N THR A 301 -20.67 6.33 -0.08
CA THR A 301 -21.82 7.22 -0.19
C THR A 301 -22.94 6.77 0.73
N GLU A 302 -23.63 7.75 1.29
CA GLU A 302 -24.94 7.53 1.91
C GLU A 302 -26.01 7.54 0.83
N THR A 303 -27.08 6.78 1.04
CA THR A 303 -28.20 6.64 0.11
C THR A 303 -29.51 6.72 0.89
N ALA A 304 -30.57 7.21 0.23
CA ALA A 304 -31.87 7.42 0.88
C ALA A 304 -32.53 6.11 1.35
N ASP A 305 -32.20 4.97 0.72
CA ASP A 305 -32.65 3.63 1.08
C ASP A 305 -31.69 2.90 2.04
N HIS A 306 -30.81 3.66 2.72
CA HIS A 306 -29.83 3.12 3.66
C HIS A 306 -28.93 2.00 3.08
N GLY A 307 -28.62 2.08 1.79
CA GLY A 307 -27.71 1.17 1.11
C GLY A 307 -28.36 -0.11 0.57
N GLU A 308 -29.69 -0.25 0.63
CA GLU A 308 -30.38 -1.45 0.17
C GLU A 308 -30.09 -1.75 -1.31
N THR A 309 -30.16 -0.75 -2.19
CA THR A 309 -29.86 -0.88 -3.62
C THR A 309 -28.40 -1.24 -3.86
N ILE A 310 -27.48 -0.60 -3.12
CA ILE A 310 -26.04 -0.90 -3.19
C ILE A 310 -25.80 -2.36 -2.79
N LEU A 311 -26.41 -2.81 -1.70
CA LEU A 311 -26.24 -4.17 -1.19
C LEU A 311 -26.78 -5.22 -2.17
N LYS A 312 -27.95 -4.99 -2.78
CA LYS A 312 -28.49 -5.86 -3.85
C LYS A 312 -27.55 -5.95 -5.04
N GLY A 313 -26.98 -4.83 -5.47
CA GLY A 313 -25.98 -4.79 -6.55
C GLY A 313 -24.73 -5.61 -6.20
N ASN A 314 -24.15 -5.35 -5.03
CA ASN A 314 -22.99 -6.08 -4.51
C ASN A 314 -23.27 -7.59 -4.37
N GLN A 315 -24.46 -7.96 -3.90
CA GLN A 315 -24.84 -9.37 -3.76
C GLN A 315 -24.96 -10.06 -5.12
N LYS A 316 -25.48 -9.37 -6.15
CA LYS A 316 -25.52 -9.90 -7.51
C LYS A 316 -24.12 -10.14 -8.08
N VAL A 317 -23.20 -9.18 -7.88
CA VAL A 317 -21.81 -9.30 -8.34
C VAL A 317 -21.09 -10.43 -7.59
N LEU A 318 -21.23 -10.49 -6.27
CA LEU A 318 -20.65 -11.56 -5.46
C LEU A 318 -21.20 -12.93 -5.86
N SER A 319 -22.51 -13.04 -6.05
CA SER A 319 -23.14 -14.30 -6.48
C SER A 319 -22.57 -14.79 -7.80
N ALA A 320 -22.33 -13.91 -8.78
CA ALA A 320 -21.71 -14.30 -10.05
C ALA A 320 -20.29 -14.84 -9.84
N ARG A 321 -19.46 -14.17 -9.03
CA ARG A 321 -18.10 -14.63 -8.71
C ARG A 321 -18.08 -15.95 -7.94
N LEU A 322 -18.98 -16.13 -6.99
CA LEU A 322 -19.10 -17.37 -6.24
C LEU A 322 -19.67 -18.52 -7.08
N SER A 323 -20.48 -18.23 -8.11
CA SER A 323 -20.89 -19.23 -9.09
C SER A 323 -19.71 -19.78 -9.88
N ASP A 324 -18.77 -18.93 -10.31
CA ASP A 324 -17.54 -19.35 -10.98
C ASP A 324 -16.69 -20.22 -10.04
N ALA A 325 -16.46 -19.76 -8.81
CA ALA A 325 -15.72 -20.53 -7.80
C ALA A 325 -16.39 -21.89 -7.49
N LYS A 326 -17.72 -21.92 -7.39
CA LYS A 326 -18.49 -23.16 -7.19
C LYS A 326 -18.31 -24.11 -8.37
N PHE A 327 -18.37 -23.60 -9.60
CA PHE A 327 -18.14 -24.40 -10.80
C PHE A 327 -16.73 -25.01 -10.82
N PHE A 328 -15.70 -24.22 -10.49
CA PHE A 328 -14.33 -24.72 -10.38
C PHE A 328 -14.22 -25.81 -9.31
N TRP A 329 -14.77 -25.56 -8.11
CA TRP A 329 -14.78 -26.52 -7.02
C TRP A 329 -15.46 -27.84 -7.41
N GLU A 330 -16.67 -27.79 -7.98
CA GLU A 330 -17.41 -28.98 -8.40
C GLU A 330 -16.70 -29.76 -9.52
N ASN A 331 -16.14 -29.04 -10.49
CA ASN A 331 -15.35 -29.65 -11.56
C ASN A 331 -14.09 -30.32 -11.00
N ASP A 332 -13.40 -29.66 -10.09
CA ASP A 332 -12.17 -30.15 -9.50
C ASP A 332 -12.42 -31.38 -8.60
N LEU A 333 -13.51 -31.38 -7.83
CA LEU A 333 -13.94 -32.56 -7.07
C LEU A 333 -14.23 -33.76 -7.98
N ARG A 334 -14.83 -33.53 -9.15
CA ARG A 334 -15.08 -34.60 -10.13
C ARG A 334 -13.78 -35.21 -10.62
N VAL A 335 -12.75 -34.39 -10.89
CA VAL A 335 -11.44 -34.89 -11.34
C VAL A 335 -10.68 -35.57 -10.19
N ALA A 336 -10.67 -34.97 -9.00
CA ALA A 336 -9.99 -35.51 -7.82
C ALA A 336 -10.51 -36.92 -7.44
N LYS A 337 -11.82 -37.13 -7.57
CA LYS A 337 -12.51 -38.39 -7.23
C LYS A 337 -12.72 -39.35 -8.41
N ALA A 338 -12.30 -38.98 -9.63
CA ALA A 338 -12.63 -39.72 -10.84
C ALA A 338 -12.17 -41.19 -10.81
N ASN A 339 -11.04 -41.47 -10.16
CA ASN A 339 -10.50 -42.81 -9.98
C ASN A 339 -10.16 -43.03 -8.49
N PRO A 340 -10.94 -43.85 -7.76
CA PRO A 340 -10.68 -44.16 -6.35
C PRO A 340 -9.34 -44.89 -6.12
N ASP A 341 -8.86 -45.67 -7.09
CA ASP A 341 -7.61 -46.42 -6.98
C ASP A 341 -6.39 -45.55 -7.31
N GLU A 342 -6.57 -44.55 -8.18
CA GLU A 342 -5.55 -43.53 -8.50
C GLU A 342 -6.13 -42.10 -8.41
N PRO A 343 -6.33 -41.57 -7.19
CA PRO A 343 -6.84 -40.22 -7.00
C PRO A 343 -6.04 -39.15 -7.75
N MET A 344 -6.73 -38.16 -8.30
CA MET A 344 -6.12 -37.03 -9.03
C MET A 344 -5.23 -37.43 -10.23
N LYS A 345 -5.37 -38.65 -10.75
CA LYS A 345 -4.53 -39.16 -11.85
C LYS A 345 -4.43 -38.21 -13.05
N GLU A 346 -5.56 -37.66 -13.50
CA GLU A 346 -5.59 -36.74 -14.65
C GLU A 346 -4.70 -35.51 -14.41
N TRP A 347 -4.73 -34.96 -13.20
CA TRP A 347 -3.88 -33.84 -12.83
C TRP A 347 -2.41 -34.23 -12.81
N LEU A 348 -2.08 -35.36 -12.19
CA LEU A 348 -0.71 -35.88 -12.13
C LEU A 348 -0.13 -36.16 -13.53
N ASP A 349 -0.91 -36.77 -14.42
CA ASP A 349 -0.51 -37.01 -15.80
C ASP A 349 -0.35 -35.69 -16.56
N GLY A 350 -1.21 -34.72 -16.28
CA GLY A 350 -1.10 -33.36 -16.80
C GLY A 350 0.18 -32.64 -16.39
N LEU A 351 0.74 -32.88 -15.21
CA LEU A 351 1.97 -32.21 -14.75
C LEU A 351 3.22 -32.58 -15.56
N LYS A 352 3.17 -33.66 -16.35
CA LYS A 352 4.24 -34.05 -17.28
C LYS A 352 4.43 -33.03 -18.41
N SER A 353 3.37 -32.30 -18.78
CA SER A 353 3.45 -31.24 -19.81
C SER A 353 3.77 -29.85 -19.24
N VAL A 354 3.87 -29.70 -17.92
CA VAL A 354 4.17 -28.41 -17.27
C VAL A 354 5.67 -28.31 -17.06
N THR A 355 6.36 -27.48 -17.83
CA THR A 355 7.80 -27.24 -17.68
C THR A 355 8.08 -26.60 -16.32
N PHE A 356 8.89 -27.26 -15.48
CA PHE A 356 9.42 -26.65 -14.26
C PHE A 356 10.67 -25.83 -14.59
N HIS A 357 11.62 -26.43 -15.33
CA HIS A 357 12.83 -25.76 -15.77
C HIS A 357 13.45 -26.51 -16.95
N ASN A 358 13.93 -25.78 -17.96
CA ASN A 358 14.43 -26.37 -19.22
C ASN A 358 15.52 -27.44 -19.04
N LYS A 359 16.33 -27.35 -17.97
CA LYS A 359 17.38 -28.34 -17.65
C LYS A 359 16.96 -29.40 -16.63
N LEU A 360 15.85 -29.20 -15.92
CA LEU A 360 15.40 -30.09 -14.85
C LEU A 360 14.09 -30.83 -15.20
N GLY A 361 13.48 -30.52 -16.34
CA GLY A 361 12.30 -31.19 -16.85
C GLY A 361 10.98 -30.57 -16.39
N SER A 362 9.97 -31.42 -16.28
CA SER A 362 8.60 -31.09 -15.94
C SER A 362 8.35 -30.98 -14.43
N GLN A 363 7.17 -30.50 -14.04
CA GLN A 363 6.71 -30.57 -12.65
C GLN A 363 6.59 -32.02 -12.17
N ALA A 364 6.17 -32.94 -13.04
CA ALA A 364 6.16 -34.36 -12.70
C ALA A 364 7.57 -34.89 -12.36
N ASP A 365 8.60 -34.48 -13.11
CA ASP A 365 10.00 -34.85 -12.83
C ASP A 365 10.47 -34.27 -11.49
N ARG A 366 10.05 -33.04 -11.16
CA ARG A 366 10.33 -32.42 -9.86
C ARG A 366 9.67 -33.20 -8.74
N ILE A 367 8.39 -33.53 -8.88
CA ILE A 367 7.61 -34.28 -7.89
C ILE A 367 8.22 -35.68 -7.67
N ALA A 368 8.65 -36.36 -8.72
CA ALA A 368 9.31 -37.66 -8.60
C ALA A 368 10.60 -37.60 -7.76
N ARG A 369 11.40 -36.53 -7.92
CA ARG A 369 12.59 -36.30 -7.08
C ARG A 369 12.23 -36.00 -5.63
N ILE A 370 11.21 -35.18 -5.39
CA ILE A 370 10.72 -34.88 -4.04
C ILE A 370 10.22 -36.17 -3.38
N ALA A 371 9.48 -37.02 -4.09
CA ALA A 371 8.96 -38.28 -3.55
C ALA A 371 10.07 -39.27 -3.16
N ALA A 372 11.11 -39.38 -3.99
CA ALA A 372 12.28 -40.20 -3.66
C ALA A 372 12.98 -39.71 -2.38
N LEU A 373 13.20 -38.40 -2.27
CA LEU A 373 13.83 -37.80 -1.09
C LEU A 373 12.94 -37.92 0.15
N ALA A 374 11.63 -37.69 0.03
CA ALA A 374 10.69 -37.80 1.14
C ALA A 374 10.67 -39.22 1.70
N ARG A 375 10.74 -40.25 0.85
CA ARG A 375 10.86 -41.65 1.27
C ARG A 375 12.14 -41.91 2.07
N GLU A 376 13.27 -41.33 1.64
CA GLU A 376 14.56 -41.47 2.34
C GLU A 376 14.60 -40.71 3.68
N ILE A 377 13.98 -39.54 3.74
CA ILE A 377 13.95 -38.67 4.93
C ILE A 377 12.95 -39.19 5.96
N ALA A 378 11.84 -39.78 5.54
CA ALA A 378 10.73 -40.20 6.40
C ALA A 378 11.17 -40.95 7.69
N PRO A 379 12.05 -41.97 7.64
CA PRO A 379 12.50 -42.66 8.85
C PRO A 379 13.27 -41.78 9.84
N LEU A 380 13.96 -40.74 9.35
CA LEU A 380 14.75 -39.81 10.18
C LEU A 380 13.87 -38.89 11.02
N VAL A 381 12.64 -38.67 10.57
CA VAL A 381 11.65 -37.77 11.20
C VAL A 381 10.47 -38.53 11.80
N GLY A 382 10.52 -39.86 11.82
CA GLY A 382 9.49 -40.73 12.40
C GLY A 382 8.24 -40.90 11.54
N ALA A 383 8.32 -40.64 10.24
CA ALA A 383 7.24 -40.84 9.29
C ALA A 383 7.29 -42.23 8.64
N ASP A 384 6.13 -42.73 8.21
CA ASP A 384 6.06 -43.89 7.33
C ASP A 384 6.56 -43.52 5.91
N ALA A 385 7.49 -44.31 5.39
CA ALA A 385 8.18 -44.01 4.14
C ALA A 385 7.27 -44.12 2.91
N ASP A 386 6.35 -45.09 2.88
CA ASP A 386 5.39 -45.25 1.78
C ASP A 386 4.39 -44.10 1.79
N LEU A 387 3.93 -43.70 2.98
CA LEU A 387 3.00 -42.59 3.17
C LEU A 387 3.63 -41.24 2.80
N ALA A 388 4.89 -41.01 3.15
CA ALA A 388 5.64 -39.81 2.76
C ALA A 388 5.86 -39.73 1.24
N GLU A 389 6.19 -40.85 0.60
CA GLU A 389 6.31 -40.91 -0.86
C GLU A 389 4.96 -40.61 -1.54
N GLN A 390 3.87 -41.20 -1.04
CA GLN A 390 2.52 -40.94 -1.55
C GLN A 390 2.14 -39.46 -1.39
N ALA A 391 2.40 -38.88 -0.22
CA ALA A 391 2.15 -37.47 0.06
C ALA A 391 2.90 -36.55 -0.90
N ALA A 392 4.21 -36.78 -1.07
CA ALA A 392 5.03 -36.01 -2.01
C ALA A 392 4.53 -36.08 -3.46
N LYS A 393 4.07 -37.25 -3.92
CA LYS A 393 3.51 -37.44 -5.26
C LYS A 393 2.27 -36.59 -5.51
N LEU A 394 1.46 -36.37 -4.47
CA LEU A 394 0.17 -35.66 -4.56
C LEU A 394 0.25 -34.20 -4.14
N ALA A 395 1.31 -33.79 -3.43
CA ALA A 395 1.43 -32.47 -2.80
C ALA A 395 1.22 -31.30 -3.76
N LYS A 396 1.53 -31.48 -5.05
CA LYS A 396 1.42 -30.45 -6.10
C LYS A 396 0.38 -30.77 -7.18
N ALA A 397 -0.48 -31.77 -6.95
CA ALA A 397 -1.50 -32.17 -7.91
C ALA A 397 -2.50 -31.02 -8.19
N ASP A 398 -2.80 -30.22 -7.17
CA ASP A 398 -3.73 -29.11 -7.25
C ASP A 398 -3.28 -27.95 -8.15
N LEU A 399 -2.00 -27.89 -8.55
CA LEU A 399 -1.52 -26.94 -9.57
C LEU A 399 -2.24 -27.08 -10.92
N ARG A 400 -2.93 -28.21 -11.15
CA ARG A 400 -3.75 -28.46 -12.34
C ARG A 400 -5.25 -28.26 -12.11
N SER A 401 -5.65 -27.97 -10.87
CA SER A 401 -7.04 -27.67 -10.53
C SER A 401 -7.48 -26.33 -11.11
N ALA A 402 -8.74 -26.20 -11.49
CA ALA A 402 -9.30 -24.95 -11.97
C ALA A 402 -9.28 -23.88 -10.87
N MET A 403 -9.53 -24.27 -9.60
CA MET A 403 -9.50 -23.37 -8.46
C MET A 403 -8.13 -22.71 -8.26
N VAL A 404 -7.03 -23.47 -8.32
CA VAL A 404 -5.67 -22.91 -8.22
C VAL A 404 -5.29 -22.13 -9.47
N GLY A 405 -5.86 -22.47 -10.62
CA GLY A 405 -5.74 -21.67 -11.84
C GLY A 405 -6.31 -20.26 -11.67
N GLU A 406 -7.45 -20.13 -10.98
CA GLU A 406 -8.09 -18.84 -10.68
C GLU A 406 -7.45 -18.14 -9.47
N PHE A 407 -7.16 -18.88 -8.40
CA PHE A 407 -6.59 -18.38 -7.14
C PHE A 407 -5.27 -19.09 -6.79
N PRO A 408 -4.14 -18.69 -7.40
CA PRO A 408 -2.84 -19.32 -7.18
C PRO A 408 -2.38 -19.33 -5.72
N GLU A 409 -2.83 -18.36 -4.92
CA GLU A 409 -2.58 -18.28 -3.48
C GLU A 409 -3.22 -19.40 -2.66
N LEU A 410 -4.18 -20.13 -3.22
CA LEU A 410 -4.82 -21.28 -2.56
C LEU A 410 -4.10 -22.62 -2.84
N GLN A 411 -2.98 -22.60 -3.55
CA GLN A 411 -2.18 -23.81 -3.79
C GLN A 411 -1.72 -24.48 -2.48
N GLY A 412 -1.61 -25.79 -2.50
CA GLY A 412 -1.40 -26.65 -1.35
C GLY A 412 -2.66 -26.80 -0.48
N LEU A 413 -3.30 -25.68 -0.10
CA LEU A 413 -4.54 -25.72 0.67
C LEU A 413 -5.67 -26.42 -0.10
N MET A 414 -5.84 -26.09 -1.38
CA MET A 414 -6.81 -26.82 -2.21
C MET A 414 -6.42 -28.28 -2.40
N GLY A 415 -5.12 -28.58 -2.54
CA GLY A 415 -4.61 -29.95 -2.53
C GLY A 415 -5.05 -30.77 -1.30
N MET A 416 -4.99 -30.18 -0.10
CA MET A 416 -5.49 -30.80 1.13
C MET A 416 -7.00 -31.11 1.04
N TYR A 417 -7.81 -30.14 0.61
CA TYR A 417 -9.24 -30.34 0.44
C TYR A 417 -9.56 -31.45 -0.55
N TYR A 418 -8.93 -31.43 -1.73
CA TYR A 418 -9.12 -32.46 -2.74
C TYR A 418 -8.66 -33.84 -2.26
N ALA A 419 -7.57 -33.91 -1.49
CA ALA A 419 -7.08 -35.16 -0.96
C ALA A 419 -8.06 -35.79 0.04
N ARG A 420 -8.61 -34.99 0.96
CA ARG A 420 -9.66 -35.44 1.90
C ARG A 420 -10.90 -35.91 1.16
N GLU A 421 -11.33 -35.14 0.16
CA GLU A 421 -12.51 -35.45 -0.65
C GLU A 421 -12.32 -36.72 -1.50
N ALA A 422 -11.08 -37.03 -1.90
CA ALA A 422 -10.72 -38.28 -2.55
C ALA A 422 -10.50 -39.46 -1.59
N GLY A 423 -10.72 -39.27 -0.28
CA GLY A 423 -10.58 -40.33 0.73
C GLY A 423 -9.14 -40.70 1.07
N LEU A 424 -8.17 -39.84 0.77
CA LEU A 424 -6.77 -40.08 1.11
C LEU A 424 -6.51 -39.92 2.62
N PRO A 425 -5.45 -40.55 3.17
CA PRO A 425 -5.08 -40.40 4.57
C PRO A 425 -4.86 -38.94 4.96
N GLU A 426 -5.25 -38.57 6.17
CA GLU A 426 -5.15 -37.19 6.66
C GLU A 426 -3.72 -36.64 6.60
N ALA A 427 -2.71 -37.48 6.87
CA ALA A 427 -1.31 -37.08 6.76
C ALA A 427 -0.89 -36.68 5.33
N VAL A 428 -1.48 -37.32 4.30
CA VAL A 428 -1.26 -36.96 2.88
C VAL A 428 -1.92 -35.62 2.57
N ALA A 429 -3.15 -35.41 3.06
CA ALA A 429 -3.86 -34.15 2.88
C ALA A 429 -3.13 -32.99 3.55
N LEU A 430 -2.68 -33.15 4.81
CA LEU A 430 -1.94 -32.12 5.54
C LEU A 430 -0.60 -31.81 4.86
N ALA A 431 0.14 -32.82 4.40
CA ALA A 431 1.38 -32.62 3.66
C ALA A 431 1.16 -31.84 2.35
N ALA A 432 0.03 -32.05 1.66
CA ALA A 432 -0.31 -31.26 0.49
C ALA A 432 -0.44 -29.76 0.81
N ARG A 433 -0.95 -29.38 1.98
CA ARG A 433 -0.93 -27.97 2.43
C ARG A 433 0.46 -27.53 2.89
N ASP A 434 1.09 -28.31 3.76
CA ASP A 434 2.23 -27.89 4.58
C ASP A 434 3.57 -27.88 3.84
N HIS A 435 3.70 -28.59 2.72
CA HIS A 435 4.97 -28.69 2.00
C HIS A 435 5.49 -27.37 1.38
N TYR A 436 4.68 -26.30 1.44
CA TYR A 436 5.11 -24.95 1.06
C TYR A 436 5.68 -24.15 2.25
N SER A 437 5.45 -24.60 3.47
CA SER A 437 5.85 -23.90 4.68
C SER A 437 7.30 -24.21 5.08
N PRO A 438 8.05 -23.23 5.62
CA PRO A 438 7.63 -21.85 5.83
C PRO A 438 7.74 -20.99 4.56
N LEU A 439 6.74 -20.17 4.29
CA LEU A 439 6.76 -19.19 3.19
C LEU A 439 7.63 -17.95 3.50
N GLY A 440 8.00 -17.74 4.76
CA GLY A 440 8.86 -16.63 5.19
C GLY A 440 9.30 -16.74 6.66
N PRO A 441 10.09 -15.78 7.16
CA PRO A 441 10.72 -15.86 8.49
C PRO A 441 9.75 -15.89 9.68
N THR A 442 8.50 -15.46 9.48
CA THR A 442 7.46 -15.44 10.52
C THR A 442 6.44 -16.57 10.35
N ASP A 443 6.60 -17.42 9.33
CA ASP A 443 5.69 -18.53 9.09
C ASP A 443 6.07 -19.76 9.94
N THR A 444 5.08 -20.58 10.25
CA THR A 444 5.27 -21.83 10.98
C THR A 444 5.96 -22.87 10.11
N VAL A 445 6.82 -23.69 10.70
CA VAL A 445 7.38 -24.87 10.03
C VAL A 445 6.45 -26.07 10.18
N PRO A 446 6.45 -27.03 9.24
CA PRO A 446 5.70 -28.27 9.39
C PRO A 446 6.11 -29.04 10.65
N THR A 447 5.14 -29.63 11.35
CA THR A 447 5.39 -30.43 12.57
C THR A 447 4.99 -31.89 12.43
N GLU A 448 4.08 -32.21 11.51
CA GLU A 448 3.64 -33.59 11.27
C GLU A 448 4.73 -34.37 10.52
N PRO A 449 5.12 -35.59 10.96
CA PRO A 449 6.25 -36.32 10.38
C PRO A 449 6.21 -36.45 8.85
N VAL A 450 5.04 -36.74 8.28
CA VAL A 450 4.85 -36.83 6.83
C VAL A 450 5.04 -35.46 6.16
N SER A 451 4.45 -34.38 6.70
CA SER A 451 4.67 -33.03 6.19
C SER A 451 6.15 -32.62 6.26
N VAL A 452 6.84 -32.95 7.37
CA VAL A 452 8.27 -32.67 7.56
C VAL A 452 9.14 -33.41 6.55
N ALA A 453 8.78 -34.65 6.20
CA ALA A 453 9.53 -35.42 5.20
C ALA A 453 9.35 -34.88 3.78
N VAL A 454 8.20 -34.25 3.48
CA VAL A 454 7.85 -33.76 2.13
C VAL A 454 8.33 -32.31 1.88
N ALA A 455 8.31 -31.47 2.92
CA ALA A 455 8.76 -30.07 2.87
C ALA A 455 10.29 -29.98 2.77
#